data_AF-A0A371E3H9-F1
#
_entry.id   AF-A0A371E3H9-F1
#
_cell.length_a   1.000
_cell.length_b   1.000
_cell.length_c   1.000
_cell.angle_alpha   90.00
_cell.angle_beta   90.00
_cell.angle_gamma   90.00
#
_symmetry.space_group_name_H-M   'P 1'
#
loop_
_entity.id
_entity.type
_entity.pdbx_description
1 polymer ?
#
loop_
_entity_poly.entity_id
_entity_poly.type
_entity_poly.pdbx_seq_one_letter_code
_entity_poly.pdbx_strand_id
1 'polypeptide(L)'
;MRFNDSIDIVLATSFLQEFVEARRTAGLNHTPPCSWSLTSPLEPKGVSADALSANAGFVTFVIFPRHVEGQKLDRTVWNLSTFYAYVNYHVKCSEGFMHTRMRRRVESLIQALDRAKPDLENSKKTSYNKSFKRLGLKDSRTNSFS
;
A
#
# COMPACT_ATOMS: atom_id res chain seq x y z
N MET A 1 16.26 -2.56 9.58
CA MET A 1 16.17 -2.05 8.20
C MET A 1 16.25 -0.54 8.24
N ARG A 2 17.15 0.06 7.46
CA ARG A 2 17.37 1.52 7.42
C ARG A 2 17.25 2.01 5.98
N PHE A 3 16.39 2.99 5.75
CA PHE A 3 16.17 3.62 4.45
C PHE A 3 16.41 5.12 4.52
N ASN A 4 16.82 5.74 3.42
CA ASN A 4 17.09 7.19 3.41
C ASN A 4 15.83 8.00 3.06
N ASP A 5 14.98 7.48 2.17
CA ASP A 5 13.76 8.16 1.73
C ASP A 5 12.60 7.90 2.69
N SER A 6 11.88 8.95 3.07
CA SER A 6 10.64 8.86 3.86
C SER A 6 9.57 7.94 3.24
N ILE A 7 9.44 7.93 1.91
CA ILE A 7 8.49 7.08 1.19
C ILE A 7 8.91 5.61 1.31
N ASP A 8 10.20 5.33 1.13
CA ASP A 8 10.75 3.97 1.30
C ASP A 8 10.56 3.46 2.71
N ILE A 9 10.70 4.31 3.74
CA ILE A 9 10.45 3.93 5.13
C ILE A 9 9.02 3.44 5.28
N VAL A 10 8.03 4.19 4.80
CA VAL A 10 6.61 3.82 4.92
C VAL A 10 6.30 2.54 4.15
N LEU A 11 6.79 2.42 2.91
CA LEU A 11 6.60 1.23 2.10
C LEU A 11 7.27 0.00 2.72
N ALA A 12 8.48 0.14 3.23
CA ALA A 12 9.22 -0.93 3.89
C ALA A 12 8.54 -1.38 5.17
N THR A 13 8.06 -0.44 6.00
CA THR A 13 7.32 -0.77 7.22
C THR A 13 6.09 -1.62 6.91
N SER A 14 5.27 -1.22 5.94
CA SER A 14 4.11 -2.00 5.51
C SER A 14 4.52 -3.37 4.95
N PHE A 15 5.57 -3.42 4.12
CA PHE A 15 6.07 -4.67 3.57
C PHE A 15 6.51 -5.66 4.66
N LEU A 16 7.26 -5.19 5.66
CA LEU A 16 7.79 -6.03 6.73
C LEU A 16 6.69 -6.54 7.66
N GLN A 17 5.70 -5.71 7.97
CA GLN A 17 4.53 -6.13 8.72
C GLN A 17 3.78 -7.24 7.97
N GLU A 18 3.45 -7.02 6.70
CA GLU A 18 2.77 -8.02 5.86
C GLU A 18 3.62 -9.29 5.68
N PHE A 19 4.94 -9.18 5.59
CA PHE A 19 5.83 -10.34 5.49
C PHE A 19 5.71 -11.27 6.70
N VAL A 20 5.62 -10.70 7.91
CA VAL A 20 5.40 -11.48 9.14
C VAL A 20 4.00 -12.09 9.17
N GLU A 21 3.00 -11.33 8.73
CA GLU A 21 1.60 -11.81 8.67
C GLU A 21 1.40 -12.91 7.63
N ALA A 22 2.13 -12.87 6.51
CA ALA A 22 2.06 -13.83 5.42
C ALA A 22 2.29 -15.27 5.89
N ARG A 23 3.06 -15.48 6.96
CA ARG A 23 3.28 -16.81 7.55
C ARG A 23 1.97 -17.47 8.02
N ARG A 24 0.91 -16.72 8.30
CA ARG A 24 -0.41 -17.26 8.65
C ARG A 24 -1.08 -17.99 7.46
N THR A 25 -0.56 -17.82 6.24
CA THR A 25 -1.06 -18.49 5.04
C THR A 25 -0.85 -20.00 5.14
N ALA A 26 -1.88 -20.77 4.80
CA ALA A 26 -1.82 -22.23 4.74
C ALA A 26 -0.65 -22.67 3.83
N GLY A 27 0.22 -23.54 4.35
CA GLY A 27 1.41 -24.03 3.64
C GLY A 27 2.73 -23.39 4.08
N LEU A 28 2.71 -22.28 4.82
CA LEU A 28 3.92 -21.65 5.36
C LEU A 28 4.22 -22.01 6.82
N ASN A 29 3.56 -23.02 7.38
CA ASN A 29 3.74 -23.42 8.79
C ASN A 29 5.18 -23.89 9.10
N HIS A 30 5.85 -24.49 8.12
CA HIS A 30 7.23 -25.00 8.24
C HIS A 30 8.31 -23.95 7.94
N THR A 31 7.94 -22.71 7.57
CA THR A 31 8.92 -21.65 7.36
C THR A 31 9.47 -21.13 8.69
N PRO A 32 10.67 -20.52 8.68
CA PRO A 32 11.20 -19.83 9.85
C PRO A 32 10.18 -18.85 10.43
N PRO A 33 9.83 -18.97 11.72
CA PRO A 33 9.11 -17.90 12.39
C PRO A 33 9.92 -16.62 12.29
N CYS A 34 9.24 -15.52 11.98
CA CYS A 34 9.83 -14.20 12.02
C CYS A 34 8.93 -13.25 12.79
N SER A 35 9.54 -12.21 13.33
CA SER A 35 8.86 -11.09 13.98
C SER A 35 9.42 -9.78 13.48
N TRP A 36 8.61 -8.73 13.56
CA TRP A 36 8.99 -7.38 13.24
C TRP A 36 8.64 -6.46 14.41
N SER A 37 9.52 -5.48 14.69
CA SER A 37 9.34 -4.49 15.75
C SER A 37 10.03 -3.19 15.37
N LEU A 38 9.45 -2.03 15.71
CA LEU A 38 10.15 -0.75 15.59
C LEU A 38 11.28 -0.60 16.61
N THR A 39 11.16 -1.28 17.76
CA THR A 39 12.15 -1.21 18.85
C THR A 39 13.18 -2.30 18.68
N SER A 40 14.43 -1.99 18.98
CA SER A 40 15.53 -2.94 18.91
C SER A 40 15.30 -4.14 19.84
N PRO A 41 15.59 -5.37 19.40
CA PRO A 41 15.59 -6.54 20.29
C PRO A 41 16.56 -6.36 21.47
N LEU A 42 16.30 -7.04 22.59
CA LEU A 42 17.09 -6.93 23.83
C LEU A 42 18.29 -7.90 23.86
N GLU A 43 18.27 -8.90 23.00
CA GLU A 43 19.23 -9.98 22.86
C GLU A 43 20.63 -9.53 22.36
N PRO A 44 20.77 -8.58 21.40
CA PRO A 44 22.08 -8.16 20.92
C PRO A 44 22.78 -7.25 21.93
N LYS A 45 23.73 -7.80 22.69
CA LYS A 45 24.64 -7.05 23.56
C LYS A 45 25.93 -6.68 22.81
N GLY A 46 26.40 -5.45 22.95
CA GLY A 46 27.68 -5.00 22.37
C GLY A 46 27.64 -4.64 20.87
N VAL A 47 26.45 -4.48 20.30
CA VAL A 47 26.27 -3.99 18.93
C VAL A 47 26.41 -2.46 18.90
N SER A 48 27.03 -1.92 17.84
CA SER A 48 27.24 -0.47 17.70
C SER A 48 25.91 0.29 17.64
N ALA A 49 25.91 1.53 18.13
CA ALA A 49 24.72 2.39 18.14
C ALA A 49 24.13 2.56 16.72
N ASP A 50 24.98 2.63 15.68
CA ASP A 50 24.55 2.73 14.28
C ASP A 50 23.77 1.51 13.81
N ALA A 51 24.16 0.31 14.23
CA ALA A 51 23.43 -0.92 13.91
C ALA A 51 22.12 -1.06 14.70
N LEU A 52 21.98 -0.32 15.80
CA LEU A 52 20.75 -0.20 16.58
C LEU A 52 19.84 0.95 16.10
N SER A 53 20.23 1.68 15.06
CA SER A 53 19.42 2.73 14.43
C SER A 53 18.69 2.19 13.20
N ALA A 54 17.43 1.76 13.39
CA ALA A 54 16.55 1.33 12.30
C ALA A 54 15.28 2.20 12.26
N ASN A 55 14.95 2.76 11.09
CA ASN A 55 13.76 3.59 10.89
C ASN A 55 12.56 2.83 10.31
N ALA A 56 12.79 1.75 9.57
CA ALA A 56 11.74 0.83 9.11
C ALA A 56 11.56 -0.38 10.05
N GLY A 57 12.28 -0.40 11.18
CA GLY A 57 12.21 -1.46 12.20
C GLY A 57 13.20 -2.62 12.02
N PHE A 58 13.15 -3.53 12.97
CA PHE A 58 13.97 -4.73 13.09
C PHE A 58 13.16 -5.96 12.69
N VAL A 59 13.81 -6.89 12.00
CA VAL A 59 13.22 -8.17 11.61
C VAL A 59 14.08 -9.26 12.22
N THR A 60 13.45 -10.17 12.97
CA THR A 60 14.13 -11.28 13.62
C THR A 60 13.62 -12.58 13.04
N PHE A 61 14.52 -13.48 12.67
CA PHE A 61 14.19 -14.84 12.19
C PHE A 61 14.64 -15.87 13.23
N VAL A 62 13.76 -16.82 13.54
CA VAL A 62 14.08 -17.97 14.39
C VAL A 62 14.36 -19.18 13.49
N ILE A 63 15.61 -19.64 13.48
CA ILE A 63 16.05 -20.76 12.65
C ILE A 63 16.10 -22.03 13.51
N PHE A 64 15.36 -23.06 13.08
CA PHE A 64 15.40 -24.41 13.66
C PHE A 64 16.22 -25.34 12.76
N PRO A 65 16.73 -26.48 13.29
CA PRO A 65 17.51 -27.45 12.53
C PRO A 65 16.87 -27.84 11.18
N ARG A 66 15.56 -28.08 11.16
CA ARG A 66 14.78 -28.39 9.94
C ARG A 66 14.93 -27.40 8.77
N HIS A 67 15.32 -26.14 9.04
CA HIS A 67 15.52 -25.11 8.02
C HIS A 67 16.93 -25.15 7.40
N VAL A 68 17.89 -25.81 8.05
CA VAL A 68 19.31 -25.80 7.69
C VAL A 68 19.91 -27.21 7.55
N GLU A 69 19.14 -28.26 7.81
CA GLU A 69 19.58 -29.65 7.64
C GLU A 69 19.93 -29.99 6.18
N GLY A 70 21.09 -30.65 6.01
CA GLY A 70 21.55 -31.18 4.73
C GLY A 70 21.77 -30.09 3.68
N GLN A 71 21.23 -30.31 2.48
CA GLN A 71 21.39 -29.42 1.32
C GLN A 71 20.60 -28.10 1.43
N LYS A 72 19.85 -27.88 2.52
CA LYS A 72 19.07 -26.65 2.73
C LYS A 72 19.91 -25.49 3.26
N LEU A 73 21.07 -25.78 3.88
CA LEU A 73 21.90 -24.79 4.54
C LEU A 73 22.27 -23.64 3.61
N ASP A 74 22.87 -23.94 2.46
CA ASP A 74 23.35 -22.93 1.50
C ASP A 74 22.24 -22.00 1.04
N ARG A 75 21.06 -22.56 0.75
CA ARG A 75 19.89 -21.78 0.33
C ARG A 75 19.39 -20.88 1.45
N THR A 76 19.34 -21.37 2.68
CA THR A 76 18.90 -20.58 3.84
C THR A 76 19.88 -19.45 4.13
N VAL A 77 21.19 -19.71 4.08
CA VAL A 77 22.23 -18.68 4.26
C VAL A 77 22.12 -17.63 3.17
N TRP A 78 22.00 -18.03 1.90
CA TRP A 78 21.82 -17.09 0.78
C TRP A 78 20.60 -16.19 0.99
N ASN A 79 19.44 -16.79 1.30
CA ASN A 79 18.20 -16.04 1.50
C ASN A 79 18.30 -15.04 2.66
N LEU A 80 18.87 -15.44 3.80
CA LEU A 80 19.03 -14.55 4.94
C LEU A 80 20.04 -13.43 4.67
N SER A 81 21.16 -13.76 4.01
CA SER A 81 22.21 -12.80 3.69
C SER A 81 21.75 -11.77 2.65
N THR A 82 20.87 -12.16 1.73
CA THR A 82 20.34 -11.29 0.67
C THR A 82 19.00 -10.65 1.02
N PHE A 83 18.41 -10.95 2.18
CA PHE A 83 17.09 -10.45 2.58
C PHE A 83 17.01 -8.92 2.56
N TYR A 84 18.07 -8.22 2.97
CA TYR A 84 18.13 -6.76 2.88
C TYR A 84 17.97 -6.24 1.45
N ALA A 85 18.70 -6.84 0.50
CA ALA A 85 18.62 -6.46 -0.92
C ALA A 85 17.24 -6.82 -1.50
N TYR A 86 16.68 -7.96 -1.10
CA TYR A 86 15.34 -8.39 -1.46
C TYR A 86 14.26 -7.36 -1.06
N VAL A 87 14.26 -6.92 0.20
CA VAL A 87 13.30 -5.91 0.67
C VAL A 87 13.49 -4.58 -0.06
N ASN A 88 14.73 -4.09 -0.20
CA ASN A 88 15.00 -2.84 -0.92
C ASN A 88 14.49 -2.87 -2.37
N TYR A 89 14.76 -3.97 -3.07
CA TYR A 89 14.27 -4.18 -4.43
C TYR A 89 12.75 -4.11 -4.49
N HIS A 90 12.04 -4.83 -3.61
CA HIS A 90 10.58 -4.86 -3.61
C HIS A 90 9.94 -3.54 -3.18
N VAL A 91 10.57 -2.76 -2.31
CA VAL A 91 10.13 -1.40 -1.98
C VAL A 91 10.17 -0.51 -3.23
N LYS A 92 11.28 -0.52 -3.97
CA LYS A 92 11.40 0.25 -5.22
C LYS A 92 10.46 -0.22 -6.32
N CYS A 93 10.26 -1.52 -6.47
CA CYS A 93 9.25 -2.05 -7.39
C CYS A 93 7.83 -1.60 -7.00
N SER A 94 7.51 -1.56 -5.71
CA SER A 94 6.20 -1.12 -5.21
C SER A 94 5.99 0.37 -5.47
N GLU A 95 7.00 1.20 -5.25
CA GLU A 95 6.99 2.62 -5.60
C GLU A 95 6.72 2.82 -7.11
N GLY A 96 7.48 2.14 -7.97
CA GLY A 96 7.28 2.19 -9.42
C GLY A 96 5.91 1.67 -9.89
N PHE A 97 5.37 0.65 -9.20
CA PHE A 97 4.02 0.16 -9.45
C PHE A 97 2.96 1.20 -9.09
N MET A 98 3.09 1.87 -7.94
CA MET A 98 2.21 2.97 -7.55
C MET A 98 2.27 4.11 -8.56
N HIS A 99 3.47 4.50 -9.02
CA HIS A 99 3.62 5.50 -10.09
C HIS A 99 2.85 5.12 -11.36
N THR A 100 2.92 3.86 -11.78
CA THR A 100 2.19 3.38 -12.96
C THR A 100 0.67 3.46 -12.78
N ARG A 101 0.15 3.09 -11.60
CA ARG A 101 -1.29 3.21 -11.31
C ARG A 101 -1.75 4.65 -11.25
N MET A 102 -0.95 5.54 -10.65
CA MET A 102 -1.25 6.97 -10.60
C MET A 102 -1.33 7.58 -12.01
N ARG A 103 -0.38 7.26 -12.90
CA ARG A 103 -0.43 7.74 -14.30
C ARG A 103 -1.71 7.30 -15.02
N ARG A 104 -2.08 6.02 -14.94
CA ARG A 104 -3.34 5.52 -15.53
C ARG A 104 -4.58 6.21 -14.96
N ARG A 105 -4.57 6.53 -13.65
CA ARG A 105 -5.66 7.27 -13.02
C ARG A 105 -5.74 8.70 -13.55
N VAL A 106 -4.62 9.39 -13.71
CA VAL A 106 -4.54 10.74 -14.27
C VAL A 106 -5.04 10.75 -15.73
N GLU A 107 -4.62 9.79 -16.56
CA GLU A 107 -5.12 9.64 -17.93
C GLU A 107 -6.66 9.51 -17.97
N SER A 108 -7.23 8.69 -17.09
CA SER A 108 -8.69 8.55 -16.98
C SER A 108 -9.39 9.84 -16.56
N LEU A 109 -8.79 10.62 -15.65
CA LEU A 109 -9.34 11.91 -15.21
C LEU A 109 -9.26 12.96 -16.33
N ILE A 110 -8.18 12.99 -17.10
CA ILE A 110 -8.03 13.88 -18.27
C ILE A 110 -9.13 13.57 -19.29
N GLN A 111 -9.37 12.29 -19.60
CA GLN A 111 -10.44 11.92 -20.53
C GLN A 111 -11.83 12.35 -20.02
N ALA A 112 -12.08 12.29 -18.71
CA ALA A 112 -13.33 12.77 -18.13
C ALA A 112 -13.47 14.29 -18.26
N LEU A 113 -12.38 15.03 -18.05
CA LEU A 113 -12.33 16.48 -18.22
C LEU A 113 -12.56 16.89 -19.68
N ASP A 114 -11.94 16.19 -20.63
CA ASP A 114 -12.11 16.47 -22.06
C ASP A 114 -13.54 16.23 -22.52
N ARG A 115 -14.21 15.19 -22.02
CA ARG A 115 -15.64 14.94 -22.27
C ARG A 115 -16.57 16.00 -21.66
N ALA A 116 -16.12 16.71 -20.64
CA ALA A 116 -16.89 17.77 -20.00
C ALA A 116 -16.75 19.13 -20.69
N LYS A 117 -15.81 19.29 -21.64
CA LYS A 117 -15.68 20.52 -22.42
C LYS A 117 -16.91 20.69 -23.31
N PRO A 118 -17.60 21.86 -23.27
CA PRO A 118 -18.74 22.10 -24.14
C PRO A 118 -18.27 22.18 -25.60
N ASP A 119 -18.98 21.51 -26.50
CA ASP A 119 -18.72 21.62 -27.94
C ASP A 119 -18.90 23.06 -28.40
N LEU A 120 -17.86 23.64 -29.02
CA LEU A 120 -17.88 25.02 -29.55
C LEU A 120 -19.03 25.25 -30.55
N GLU A 121 -19.48 24.19 -31.23
CA GLU A 121 -20.57 24.22 -32.21
C GLU A 121 -21.97 24.38 -31.57
N ASN A 122 -22.15 23.98 -30.30
CA ASN A 122 -23.46 24.01 -29.64
C ASN A 122 -23.74 25.29 -28.83
N SER A 123 -22.75 26.21 -28.68
CA SER A 123 -22.95 27.43 -27.88
C SER A 123 -23.87 28.47 -28.55
N LYS A 124 -24.16 28.33 -29.86
CA LYS A 124 -25.03 29.27 -30.59
C LYS A 124 -26.51 28.93 -30.56
N LYS A 125 -26.95 27.80 -29.99
CA LYS A 125 -28.36 27.35 -30.10
C LYS A 125 -29.09 27.02 -28.79
N THR A 126 -28.59 27.41 -27.61
CA THR A 126 -29.35 27.17 -26.36
C THR A 126 -29.33 28.36 -25.41
N SER A 127 -29.50 29.56 -25.95
CA SER A 127 -30.00 30.71 -25.20
C SER A 127 -31.47 30.92 -25.55
N TYR A 128 -32.37 30.04 -25.04
CA TYR A 128 -33.77 30.37 -24.76
C TYR A 128 -34.46 29.18 -24.08
N ASN A 129 -34.93 29.40 -22.85
CA ASN A 129 -36.03 28.66 -22.21
C ASN A 129 -35.82 27.21 -21.75
N LYS A 130 -35.10 27.02 -20.63
CA LYS A 130 -35.51 26.00 -19.64
C LYS A 130 -35.17 26.46 -18.22
N SER A 131 -35.94 27.43 -17.74
CA SER A 131 -36.00 27.76 -16.32
C SER A 131 -36.53 26.54 -15.55
N PHE A 132 -35.81 26.14 -14.50
CA PHE A 132 -36.20 25.08 -13.59
C PHE A 132 -37.58 25.38 -12.98
N LYS A 133 -38.59 24.57 -13.29
CA LYS A 133 -39.84 24.59 -12.53
C LYS A 133 -39.55 24.05 -11.12
N ARG A 134 -39.49 24.96 -10.14
CA ARG A 134 -39.58 24.60 -8.72
C ARG A 134 -40.87 23.82 -8.51
N LEU A 135 -40.76 22.57 -8.06
CA LEU A 135 -41.87 21.82 -7.51
C LEU A 135 -42.35 22.54 -6.24
N GLY A 136 -43.47 23.25 -6.35
CA GLY A 136 -44.17 23.79 -5.20
C GLY A 136 -44.85 22.66 -4.44
N LEU A 137 -44.34 22.34 -3.25
CA LEU A 137 -45.09 21.64 -2.22
C LEU A 137 -46.35 22.47 -1.94
N LYS A 138 -47.51 21.99 -2.37
CA LYS A 138 -48.79 22.56 -1.94
C LYS A 138 -49.28 21.70 -0.78
N ASP A 139 -49.12 22.26 0.40
CA ASP A 139 -49.60 21.73 1.67
C ASP A 139 -51.07 21.35 1.60
N SER A 140 -51.34 20.29 2.35
CA SER A 140 -52.63 19.87 2.90
C SER A 140 -53.57 21.03 3.24
N ARG A 141 -54.85 20.92 2.86
CA ARG A 141 -56.01 20.87 3.78
C ARG A 141 -57.34 21.03 3.04
N THR A 142 -58.33 20.26 3.53
CA THR A 142 -59.80 20.40 3.42
C THR A 142 -60.41 20.23 2.02
N ASN A 143 -61.49 19.47 1.81
CA ASN A 143 -62.65 19.29 2.67
C ASN A 143 -63.42 17.99 2.37
N SER A 144 -64.11 17.49 3.39
CA SER A 144 -65.01 16.34 3.48
C SER A 144 -66.45 16.62 3.02
N PHE A 145 -67.21 15.53 2.77
CA PHE A 145 -68.68 15.38 2.57
C PHE A 145 -69.21 15.74 1.16
N SER A 146 -70.08 14.96 0.50
CA SER A 146 -70.98 13.84 0.88
C SER A 146 -71.01 12.75 -0.19
#